data_AF-A0A251NCN7-F1
#
_entry.id   AF-A0A251NCN7-F1
#
_cell.length_a   1.000
_cell.length_b   1.000
_cell.length_c   1.000
_cell.angle_alpha   90.00
_cell.angle_beta   90.00
_cell.angle_gamma   90.00
#
_symmetry.space_group_name_H-M   'P 1'
#
loop_
_entity.id
_entity.type
_entity.pdbx_description
1 polymer ?
#
loop_
_entity_poly.entity_id
_entity_poly.type
_entity_poly.pdbx_seq_one_letter_code
_entity_poly.pdbx_strand_id
1 'polypeptide(L)'
;METGTSGKASSLRWKILRQAILRKPNDEQSEIGIKRITRKTKQGFNLLPCHLVDDPSHSSDVTVCYTLPIDSAPKLYLTQRMVDHAELSDFEICNKYNIDNTGLVCQWPSEEVLAYFCLSHADMFRSKRVIELGSGYGLAGLVIAAVTEASEVVISDGNPQVVDYIQHNIDANSKAFGGTRVKSMMLHWNQNEISNISSTFDLIVASDCRP
;
A
#
# COMPACT_ATOMS: atom_id res chain seq x y z
N MET A 1 -32.02 -33.90 -0.40
CA MET A 1 -30.67 -33.51 -0.83
C MET A 1 -30.81 -32.22 -1.62
N GLU A 2 -30.65 -31.07 -0.97
CA GLU A 2 -30.65 -29.78 -1.66
C GLU A 2 -29.21 -29.39 -1.98
N THR A 3 -28.86 -29.39 -3.27
CA THR A 3 -27.55 -28.99 -3.76
C THR A 3 -27.51 -27.46 -3.86
N GLY A 4 -26.99 -26.80 -2.84
CA GLY A 4 -26.70 -25.37 -2.86
C GLY A 4 -25.62 -25.04 -3.90
N THR A 5 -26.02 -24.48 -5.04
CA THR A 5 -25.09 -23.94 -6.02
C THR A 5 -24.44 -22.67 -5.46
N SER A 6 -23.27 -22.82 -4.85
CA SER A 6 -22.38 -21.70 -4.54
C SER A 6 -21.91 -21.06 -5.85
N GLY A 7 -22.59 -20.01 -6.30
CA GLY A 7 -22.16 -19.22 -7.45
C GLY A 7 -20.73 -18.68 -7.23
N LYS A 8 -19.85 -18.89 -8.20
CA LYS A 8 -18.46 -18.40 -8.17
C LYS A 8 -18.48 -16.87 -7.96
N ALA A 9 -17.69 -16.36 -7.02
CA ALA A 9 -17.66 -14.92 -6.68
C ALA A 9 -17.46 -13.99 -7.90
N SER A 10 -16.80 -14.47 -8.95
CA SER A 10 -16.65 -13.75 -10.23
C SER A 10 -17.98 -13.55 -10.97
N SER A 11 -18.89 -14.53 -10.98
CA SER A 11 -20.19 -14.39 -11.66
C SER A 11 -21.09 -13.38 -10.96
N LEU A 12 -20.98 -13.29 -9.63
CA LEU A 12 -21.73 -12.32 -8.84
C LEU A 12 -21.21 -10.89 -9.05
N ARG A 13 -19.90 -10.70 -9.21
CA ARG A 13 -19.29 -9.40 -9.58
C ARG A 13 -19.80 -8.88 -10.92
N TRP A 14 -19.77 -9.72 -11.96
CA TRP A 14 -20.26 -9.34 -13.29
C TRP A 14 -21.76 -9.06 -13.29
N LYS A 15 -22.54 -9.74 -12.46
CA LYS A 15 -23.98 -9.47 -12.30
C LYS A 15 -24.23 -8.09 -11.67
N ILE A 16 -23.51 -7.76 -10.60
CA ILE A 16 -23.59 -6.44 -9.92
C ILE A 16 -23.18 -5.32 -10.88
N LEU A 17 -22.04 -5.47 -11.58
CA LEU A 17 -21.56 -4.47 -12.55
C LEU A 17 -22.59 -4.26 -13.68
N ARG A 18 -23.14 -5.34 -14.23
CA ARG A 18 -24.19 -5.27 -15.25
C ARG A 18 -25.43 -4.54 -14.73
N GLN A 19 -25.84 -4.77 -13.49
CA GLN A 19 -26.99 -4.08 -12.89
C GLN A 19 -26.73 -2.58 -12.70
N ALA A 20 -25.52 -2.19 -12.29
CA ALA A 20 -25.11 -0.79 -12.13
C ALA A 20 -25.09 -0.03 -13.48
N ILE A 21 -24.52 -0.64 -14.52
CA ILE A 21 -24.47 -0.06 -15.88
C ILE A 21 -25.89 0.11 -16.46
N LEU A 22 -26.78 -0.85 -16.20
CA LEU A 22 -28.14 -0.84 -16.73
C LEU A 22 -29.13 0.02 -15.91
N ARG A 23 -28.67 0.76 -14.88
CA ARG A 23 -29.47 1.66 -14.02
C ARG A 23 -30.83 1.07 -13.60
N LYS A 24 -30.85 -0.16 -13.09
CA LYS A 24 -32.05 -0.72 -12.43
C LYS A 24 -31.92 -0.55 -10.92
N PRO A 25 -32.62 0.41 -10.29
CA PRO A 25 -32.65 0.53 -8.84
C PRO A 25 -33.65 -0.48 -8.29
N ASN A 26 -33.14 -1.58 -7.75
CA ASN A 26 -33.70 -2.30 -6.61
C ASN A 26 -32.95 -3.62 -6.46
N ASP A 27 -32.40 -3.85 -5.26
CA ASP A 27 -32.59 -5.09 -4.51
C ASP A 27 -31.68 -5.07 -3.28
N GLU A 28 -32.26 -5.25 -2.09
CA GLU A 28 -31.53 -5.50 -0.83
C GLU A 28 -30.58 -6.71 -0.92
N GLN A 29 -30.81 -7.61 -1.89
CA GLN A 29 -29.90 -8.73 -2.22
C GLN A 29 -28.55 -8.26 -2.78
N SER A 30 -28.49 -7.06 -3.35
CA SER A 30 -27.27 -6.46 -3.91
C SER A 30 -26.26 -6.14 -2.81
N GLU A 31 -26.71 -5.59 -1.67
CA GLU A 31 -25.84 -5.27 -0.53
C GLU A 31 -25.26 -6.52 0.14
N ILE A 32 -26.08 -7.57 0.28
CA ILE A 32 -25.64 -8.87 0.81
C ILE A 32 -24.63 -9.53 -0.15
N GLY A 33 -24.86 -9.39 -1.47
CA GLY A 33 -23.93 -9.84 -2.51
C GLY A 33 -22.60 -9.10 -2.47
N ILE A 34 -22.62 -7.76 -2.33
CA ILE A 34 -21.42 -6.92 -2.22
C ILE A 34 -20.61 -7.33 -0.98
N LYS A 35 -21.24 -7.43 0.21
CA LYS A 35 -20.56 -7.87 1.45
C LYS A 35 -19.95 -9.27 1.33
N ARG A 36 -20.57 -10.18 0.58
CA ARG A 36 -20.07 -11.54 0.32
C ARG A 36 -18.88 -11.60 -0.64
N ILE A 37 -18.66 -10.56 -1.44
CA ILE A 37 -17.63 -10.50 -2.48
C ILE A 37 -16.39 -9.72 -2.04
N THR A 38 -16.56 -8.76 -1.13
CA THR A 38 -15.49 -7.93 -0.59
C THR A 38 -14.48 -8.82 0.14
N ARG A 39 -13.29 -8.98 -0.46
CA ARG A 39 -12.15 -9.70 0.14
C ARG A 39 -11.32 -8.84 1.07
N LYS A 40 -11.60 -7.53 1.15
CA LYS A 40 -10.86 -6.58 1.99
C LYS A 40 -11.31 -6.75 3.44
N THR A 41 -10.40 -7.21 4.30
CA THR A 41 -10.58 -7.17 5.75
C THR A 41 -10.57 -5.70 6.18
N LYS A 42 -11.58 -5.26 6.94
CA LYS A 42 -11.67 -3.87 7.43
C LYS A 42 -10.61 -3.53 8.48
N GLN A 43 -9.97 -4.54 9.05
CA GLN A 43 -8.85 -4.45 9.99
C GLN A 43 -7.74 -5.34 9.45
N GLY A 44 -6.50 -4.86 9.50
CA GLY A 44 -5.31 -5.67 9.27
C GLY A 44 -5.10 -6.69 10.41
N PHE A 45 -3.87 -7.10 10.62
CA PHE A 45 -3.49 -7.99 11.72
C PHE A 45 -3.39 -7.24 13.07
N ASN A 46 -3.50 -5.91 13.06
CA ASN A 46 -3.34 -5.04 14.24
C ASN A 46 -1.96 -5.22 14.91
N LEU A 47 -0.93 -5.45 14.09
CA LEU A 47 0.46 -5.54 14.52
C LEU A 47 1.04 -4.15 14.79
N LEU A 48 0.55 -3.14 14.06
CA LEU A 48 0.92 -1.74 14.23
C LEU A 48 -0.35 -0.93 14.55
N PRO A 49 -0.58 -0.56 15.83
CA PRO A 49 -1.73 0.26 16.21
C PRO A 49 -1.82 1.53 15.37
N CYS A 50 -2.98 1.82 14.79
CA CYS A 50 -3.18 3.00 13.97
C CYS A 50 -4.56 3.64 14.15
N HIS A 51 -4.68 4.92 13.79
CA HIS A 51 -5.93 5.68 13.78
C HIS A 51 -5.92 6.73 12.67
N LEU A 52 -7.10 7.13 12.21
CA LEU A 52 -7.25 8.23 11.25
C LEU A 52 -7.02 9.57 11.94
N VAL A 53 -6.30 10.47 11.27
CA VAL A 53 -5.99 11.82 11.76
C VAL A 53 -7.02 12.85 11.27
N ASP A 54 -7.52 12.66 10.05
CA ASP A 54 -8.42 13.61 9.39
C ASP A 54 -9.86 13.10 9.30
N ASP A 55 -10.83 14.03 9.25
CA ASP A 55 -12.23 13.73 8.92
C ASP A 55 -12.36 13.56 7.39
N PRO A 56 -12.77 12.39 6.87
CA PRO A 56 -12.84 12.08 5.44
C PRO A 56 -13.87 12.91 4.64
N SER A 57 -14.55 13.88 5.26
CA SER A 57 -15.67 14.61 4.68
C SER A 57 -15.30 15.55 3.52
N HIS A 58 -14.01 15.87 3.30
CA HIS A 58 -13.60 16.90 2.34
C HIS A 58 -12.40 16.57 1.42
N SER A 59 -11.78 15.38 1.53
CA SER A 59 -10.58 15.01 0.76
C SER A 59 -10.71 13.61 0.18
N SER A 60 -10.21 13.38 -1.03
CA SER A 60 -10.05 12.03 -1.61
C SER A 60 -8.99 11.20 -0.90
N ASP A 61 -8.17 11.82 -0.06
CA ASP A 61 -7.07 11.21 0.69
C ASP A 61 -7.33 11.25 2.19
N VAL A 62 -6.78 10.26 2.89
CA VAL A 62 -6.83 10.13 4.35
C VAL A 62 -5.44 9.92 4.91
N THR A 63 -5.16 10.57 6.04
CA THR A 63 -3.93 10.38 6.79
C THR A 63 -4.15 9.39 7.93
N VAL A 64 -3.34 8.33 7.96
CA VAL A 64 -3.32 7.33 9.03
C VAL A 64 -2.10 7.55 9.91
N CYS A 65 -2.29 7.67 11.22
CA CYS A 65 -1.21 7.73 12.19
C CYS A 65 -0.94 6.34 12.78
N TYR A 66 0.28 5.83 12.60
CA TYR A 66 0.79 4.58 13.15
C TYR A 66 1.60 4.83 14.41
N THR A 67 1.34 4.02 15.44
CA THR A 67 2.12 3.95 16.67
C THR A 67 2.94 2.67 16.65
N LEU A 68 4.26 2.80 16.67
CA LEU A 68 5.16 1.65 16.66
C LEU A 68 5.24 1.06 18.08
N PRO A 69 5.17 -0.27 18.25
CA PRO A 69 5.15 -0.93 19.57
C PRO A 69 6.54 -1.02 20.20
N ILE A 70 7.30 0.08 20.19
CA ILE A 70 8.62 0.22 20.82
C ILE A 70 8.68 1.52 21.61
N ASP A 71 9.41 1.50 22.72
CA ASP A 71 9.50 2.65 23.62
C ASP A 71 10.16 3.84 22.91
N SER A 72 9.54 5.02 23.05
CA SER A 72 10.01 6.29 22.48
C SER A 72 10.14 6.33 20.94
N ALA A 73 9.53 5.39 20.22
CA ALA A 73 9.47 5.50 18.76
C ALA A 73 8.71 6.75 18.32
N PRO A 74 9.13 7.37 17.20
CA PRO A 74 8.30 8.36 16.54
C PRO A 74 7.00 7.72 16.05
N LYS A 75 5.92 8.50 16.07
CA LYS A 75 4.71 8.15 15.32
C LYS A 75 4.98 8.36 13.83
N LEU A 76 4.37 7.52 13.01
CA LEU A 76 4.44 7.65 11.55
C LEU A 76 3.09 8.08 11.00
N TYR A 77 3.11 8.93 9.97
CA TYR A 77 1.93 9.44 9.29
C TYR A 77 1.95 8.97 7.83
N LEU A 78 0.90 8.26 7.42
CA LEU A 78 0.78 7.69 6.09
C LEU A 78 -0.47 8.24 5.42
N THR A 79 -0.28 9.13 4.46
CA THR A 79 -1.34 9.60 3.58
C THR A 79 -1.56 8.57 2.47
N GLN A 80 -2.82 8.17 2.31
CA GLN A 80 -3.26 7.24 1.29
C GLN A 80 -4.59 7.67 0.72
N ARG A 81 -4.92 7.21 -0.48
CA ARG A 81 -6.22 7.48 -1.08
C ARG A 81 -7.33 6.77 -0.30
N MET A 82 -8.50 7.40 -0.18
CA MET A 82 -9.68 6.76 0.37
C MET A 82 -10.03 5.49 -0.40
N VAL A 83 -10.36 4.46 0.38
CA VAL A 83 -10.82 3.19 -0.16
C VAL A 83 -12.08 3.45 -1.00
N ASP A 84 -12.10 2.90 -2.21
CA ASP A 84 -13.18 3.01 -3.20
C ASP A 84 -13.25 4.34 -3.98
N HIS A 85 -12.21 5.17 -3.93
CA HIS A 85 -12.06 6.36 -4.78
C HIS A 85 -11.21 6.05 -6.03
N ALA A 86 -11.84 5.53 -7.08
CA ALA A 86 -11.20 5.30 -8.39
C ALA A 86 -11.52 6.45 -9.36
N GLU A 87 -10.49 6.96 -10.05
CA GLU A 87 -10.63 8.03 -11.04
C GLU A 87 -10.37 7.52 -12.47
N LEU A 88 -10.93 8.21 -13.46
CA LEU A 88 -10.68 7.87 -14.87
C LEU A 88 -9.21 8.04 -15.25
N SER A 89 -8.53 9.03 -14.65
CA SER A 89 -7.10 9.31 -14.80
C SER A 89 -6.22 8.12 -14.41
N ASP A 90 -6.64 7.31 -13.43
CA ASP A 90 -5.90 6.11 -13.01
C ASP A 90 -5.78 5.11 -14.17
N PHE A 91 -6.84 4.95 -14.97
CA PHE A 91 -6.84 4.04 -16.13
C PHE A 91 -5.95 4.56 -17.26
N GLU A 92 -5.91 5.87 -17.47
CA GLU A 92 -5.02 6.48 -18.48
C GLU A 92 -3.56 6.24 -18.12
N ILE A 93 -3.20 6.38 -16.84
CA ILE A 93 -1.85 6.12 -16.33
C ILE A 93 -1.51 4.63 -16.43
N CYS A 94 -2.42 3.74 -15.99
CA CYS A 94 -2.22 2.29 -16.13
C CYS A 94 -1.92 1.89 -17.58
N ASN A 95 -2.70 2.40 -18.55
CA ASN A 95 -2.50 2.12 -19.96
C ASN A 95 -1.20 2.72 -20.51
N LYS A 96 -0.87 3.96 -20.11
CA LYS A 96 0.34 4.66 -20.58
C LYS A 96 1.63 3.98 -20.13
N TYR A 97 1.67 3.52 -18.88
CA TYR A 97 2.86 2.94 -18.27
C TYR A 97 2.84 1.40 -18.27
N ASN A 98 1.76 0.78 -18.76
CA ASN A 98 1.55 -0.67 -18.75
C ASN A 98 1.73 -1.28 -17.33
N ILE A 99 1.03 -0.69 -16.38
CA ILE A 99 1.02 -1.03 -14.95
C ILE A 99 -0.41 -1.23 -14.46
N ASP A 100 -0.57 -1.78 -13.26
CA ASP A 100 -1.85 -1.78 -12.55
C ASP A 100 -1.95 -0.63 -11.53
N ASN A 101 -3.12 -0.49 -10.92
CA ASN A 101 -3.39 0.48 -9.86
C ASN A 101 -3.40 -0.16 -8.46
N THR A 102 -2.90 -1.39 -8.30
CA THR A 102 -3.01 -2.16 -7.05
C THR A 102 -2.38 -1.41 -5.87
N GLY A 103 -1.28 -0.70 -6.11
CA GLY A 103 -0.60 0.15 -5.10
C GLY A 103 -1.39 1.39 -4.66
N LEU A 104 -2.40 1.83 -5.43
CA LEU A 104 -3.28 2.97 -5.09
C LEU A 104 -4.58 2.57 -4.39
N VAL A 105 -4.87 1.27 -4.30
CA VAL A 105 -6.21 0.79 -3.92
C VAL A 105 -6.42 0.74 -2.40
N CYS A 106 -5.38 0.36 -1.66
CA CYS A 106 -5.33 0.37 -0.19
C CYS A 106 -3.98 -0.17 0.28
N GLN A 107 -3.68 0.08 1.55
CA GLN A 107 -2.67 -0.67 2.28
C GLN A 107 -3.03 -2.17 2.38
N TRP A 108 -2.18 -3.04 1.85
CA TRP A 108 -2.37 -4.49 1.90
C TRP A 108 -1.96 -5.06 3.28
N PRO A 109 -2.65 -6.07 3.83
CA PRO A 109 -2.28 -6.65 5.13
C PRO A 109 -0.86 -7.23 5.18
N SER A 110 -0.33 -7.72 4.05
CA SER A 110 1.05 -8.20 3.95
C SER A 110 2.08 -7.11 4.24
N GLU A 111 1.73 -5.86 3.94
CA GLU A 111 2.60 -4.70 4.12
C GLU A 111 2.73 -4.34 5.61
N GLU A 112 1.63 -4.44 6.38
CA GLU A 112 1.68 -4.34 7.83
C GLU A 112 2.57 -5.44 8.46
N VAL A 113 2.47 -6.67 7.94
CA VAL A 113 3.29 -7.80 8.40
C VAL A 113 4.77 -7.56 8.09
N LEU A 114 5.11 -7.07 6.88
CA LEU A 114 6.48 -6.74 6.51
C LEU A 114 7.03 -5.62 7.42
N ALA A 115 6.26 -4.55 7.61
CA ALA A 115 6.65 -3.44 8.48
C ALA A 115 6.92 -3.91 9.93
N TYR A 116 6.05 -4.75 10.48
CA TYR A 116 6.23 -5.34 11.79
C TYR A 116 7.45 -6.28 11.86
N PHE A 117 7.69 -7.07 10.81
CA PHE A 117 8.86 -7.94 10.72
C PHE A 117 10.17 -7.13 10.73
N CYS A 118 10.25 -6.06 9.93
CA CYS A 118 11.39 -5.17 9.87
C CYS A 118 11.67 -4.50 11.22
N LEU A 119 10.63 -4.01 11.89
CA LEU A 119 10.73 -3.45 13.24
C LEU A 119 11.26 -4.49 14.24
N SER A 120 10.76 -5.73 14.16
CA SER A 120 11.15 -6.81 15.08
C SER A 120 12.58 -7.31 14.87
N HIS A 121 13.19 -6.98 13.72
CA HIS A 121 14.55 -7.38 13.33
C HIS A 121 15.41 -6.18 12.96
N ALA A 122 15.23 -5.05 13.65
CA ALA A 122 15.86 -3.77 13.33
C ALA A 122 17.39 -3.86 13.11
N ASP A 123 18.09 -4.66 13.92
CA ASP A 123 19.54 -4.83 13.83
C ASP A 123 20.02 -5.35 12.46
N MET A 124 19.18 -6.07 11.71
CA MET A 124 19.52 -6.55 10.36
C MET A 124 19.75 -5.41 9.36
N PHE A 125 19.08 -4.27 9.57
CA PHE A 125 19.08 -3.13 8.67
C PHE A 125 20.07 -2.04 9.06
N ARG A 126 20.70 -2.15 10.24
CA ARG A 126 21.60 -1.14 10.79
C ARG A 126 22.77 -0.87 9.83
N SER A 127 22.97 0.41 9.50
CA SER A 127 23.98 0.88 8.55
C SER A 127 23.85 0.32 7.12
N LYS A 128 22.76 -0.37 6.78
CA LYS A 128 22.52 -0.96 5.45
C LYS A 128 21.85 0.01 4.50
N ARG A 129 22.10 -0.17 3.21
CA ARG A 129 21.34 0.45 2.12
C ARG A 129 20.21 -0.50 1.73
N VAL A 130 18.99 -0.06 1.91
CA VAL A 130 17.79 -0.88 1.75
C VAL A 130 16.96 -0.33 0.61
N ILE A 131 16.39 -1.22 -0.20
CA ILE A 131 15.34 -0.87 -1.17
C ILE A 131 14.09 -1.72 -0.90
N GLU A 132 12.95 -1.05 -0.89
CA GLU A 132 11.64 -1.68 -0.94
C GLU A 132 11.08 -1.62 -2.36
N LEU A 133 10.66 -2.77 -2.88
CA LEU A 133 10.07 -2.92 -4.21
C LEU A 133 8.54 -3.05 -4.12
N GLY A 134 7.81 -2.34 -4.98
CA GLY A 134 6.35 -2.44 -5.04
C GLY A 134 5.69 -2.05 -3.71
N SER A 135 6.19 -0.97 -3.12
CA SER A 135 5.92 -0.55 -1.74
C SER A 135 4.48 -0.05 -1.50
N GLY A 136 3.71 0.24 -2.56
CA GLY A 136 2.45 0.96 -2.41
C GLY A 136 2.70 2.29 -1.69
N TYR A 137 2.01 2.55 -0.57
CA TYR A 137 2.20 3.79 0.18
C TYR A 137 3.50 3.86 1.01
N GLY A 138 4.25 2.74 1.14
CA GLY A 138 5.61 2.73 1.70
C GLY A 138 5.73 2.52 3.21
N LEU A 139 4.77 1.84 3.85
CA LEU A 139 4.78 1.70 5.31
C LEU A 139 6.02 0.97 5.83
N ALA A 140 6.42 -0.16 5.25
CA ALA A 140 7.58 -0.90 5.73
C ALA A 140 8.87 -0.09 5.52
N GLY A 141 9.04 0.55 4.37
CA GLY A 141 10.15 1.48 4.12
C GLY A 141 10.22 2.62 5.14
N LEU A 142 9.09 3.24 5.48
CA LEU A 142 9.03 4.29 6.51
C LEU A 142 9.39 3.76 7.90
N VAL A 143 8.94 2.54 8.25
CA VAL A 143 9.30 1.89 9.51
C VAL A 143 10.80 1.62 9.57
N ILE A 144 11.38 1.02 8.51
CA ILE A 144 12.83 0.77 8.42
C ILE A 144 13.59 2.09 8.63
N ALA A 145 13.20 3.14 7.91
CA ALA A 145 13.85 4.43 8.00
C ALA A 145 13.77 5.07 9.40
N ALA A 146 12.69 4.85 10.13
CA ALA A 146 12.46 5.48 11.41
C ALA A 146 13.13 4.77 12.61
N VAL A 147 13.30 3.44 12.56
CA VAL A 147 13.66 2.67 13.78
C VAL A 147 14.87 1.77 13.65
N THR A 148 15.50 1.64 12.49
CA THR A 148 16.58 0.65 12.29
C THR A 148 17.96 1.23 12.08
N GLU A 149 18.11 2.56 12.07
CA GLU A 149 19.38 3.25 11.77
C GLU A 149 20.03 2.75 10.46
N ALA A 150 19.21 2.48 9.44
CA ALA A 150 19.70 2.19 8.09
C ALA A 150 20.48 3.39 7.54
N SER A 151 21.46 3.16 6.66
CA SER A 151 22.23 4.26 6.07
C SER A 151 21.47 4.95 4.94
N GLU A 152 20.66 4.19 4.20
CA GLU A 152 19.76 4.66 3.14
C GLU A 152 18.56 3.72 3.05
N VAL A 153 17.36 4.28 2.85
CA VAL A 153 16.15 3.55 2.49
C VAL A 153 15.56 4.14 1.21
N VAL A 154 15.35 3.29 0.22
CA VAL A 154 14.70 3.64 -1.05
C VAL A 154 13.36 2.95 -1.10
N ILE A 155 12.31 3.75 -1.22
CA ILE A 155 10.94 3.25 -1.27
C ILE A 155 10.47 3.38 -2.71
N SER A 156 10.23 2.25 -3.39
CA SER A 156 9.97 2.25 -4.82
C SER A 156 8.65 1.62 -5.21
N ASP A 157 8.09 2.12 -6.30
CA ASP A 157 6.90 1.58 -6.95
C ASP A 157 6.97 1.80 -8.46
N GLY A 158 6.23 1.00 -9.23
CA GLY A 158 6.12 1.16 -10.68
C GLY A 158 5.11 2.22 -11.11
N ASN A 159 4.21 2.63 -10.21
CA ASN A 159 3.20 3.63 -10.52
C ASN A 159 3.66 5.03 -10.11
N PRO A 160 3.76 6.00 -11.05
CA PRO A 160 4.22 7.35 -10.73
C PRO A 160 3.32 8.08 -9.72
N GLN A 161 2.01 7.83 -9.72
CA GLN A 161 1.11 8.41 -8.70
C GLN A 161 1.43 7.85 -7.31
N VAL A 162 1.75 6.56 -7.22
CA VAL A 162 2.15 5.93 -5.95
C VAL A 162 3.48 6.52 -5.47
N VAL A 163 4.44 6.74 -6.38
CA VAL A 163 5.72 7.41 -6.07
C VAL A 163 5.52 8.81 -5.52
N ASP A 164 4.54 9.57 -6.01
CA ASP A 164 4.19 10.88 -5.45
C ASP A 164 3.65 10.77 -4.01
N TYR A 165 2.78 9.78 -3.73
CA TYR A 165 2.34 9.50 -2.36
C TYR A 165 3.50 9.07 -1.46
N ILE A 166 4.41 8.22 -1.94
CA ILE A 166 5.60 7.81 -1.21
C ILE A 166 6.44 9.04 -0.84
N GLN A 167 6.68 9.95 -1.80
CA GLN A 167 7.43 11.18 -1.54
C GLN A 167 6.74 12.06 -0.49
N HIS A 168 5.43 12.24 -0.61
CA HIS A 168 4.65 12.97 0.39
C HIS A 168 4.76 12.36 1.79
N ASN A 169 4.68 11.03 1.89
CA ASN A 169 4.81 10.30 3.15
C ASN A 169 6.24 10.39 3.72
N ILE A 170 7.27 10.39 2.88
CA ILE A 170 8.65 10.65 3.30
C ILE A 170 8.75 12.04 3.91
N ASP A 171 8.23 13.07 3.24
CA ASP A 171 8.32 14.46 3.69
C ASP A 171 7.61 14.65 5.05
N ALA A 172 6.41 14.06 5.19
CA ALA A 172 5.62 14.10 6.43
C ALA A 172 6.35 13.47 7.64
N ASN A 173 7.24 12.49 7.40
CA ASN A 173 7.96 11.77 8.44
C ASN A 173 9.46 12.11 8.51
N SER A 174 9.92 13.13 7.79
CA SER A 174 11.34 13.51 7.70
C SER A 174 12.05 13.65 9.05
N LYS A 175 11.35 14.12 10.09
CA LYS A 175 11.88 14.27 11.46
C LYS A 175 12.02 12.94 12.21
N ALA A 176 11.32 11.89 11.79
CA ALA A 176 11.33 10.58 12.41
C ALA A 176 12.56 9.74 11.99
N PHE A 177 13.21 10.06 10.87
CA PHE A 177 14.27 9.22 10.29
C PHE A 177 15.66 9.41 10.91
N GLY A 178 15.83 10.38 11.82
CA GLY A 178 17.12 10.67 12.42
C GLY A 178 18.21 10.94 11.37
N GLY A 179 19.21 10.05 11.29
CA GLY A 179 20.31 10.13 10.32
C GLY A 179 20.11 9.33 9.02
N THR A 180 19.02 8.59 8.90
CA THR A 180 18.76 7.73 7.73
C THR A 180 18.35 8.57 6.53
N ARG A 181 19.02 8.37 5.38
CA ARG A 181 18.61 9.01 4.12
C ARG A 181 17.44 8.25 3.52
N VAL A 182 16.37 8.94 3.15
CA VAL A 182 15.17 8.33 2.57
C VAL A 182 14.83 9.00 1.26
N LYS A 183 14.47 8.22 0.24
CA LYS A 183 14.03 8.74 -1.06
C LYS A 183 12.98 7.84 -1.70
N SER A 184 12.07 8.45 -2.46
CA SER A 184 11.17 7.72 -3.35
C SER A 184 11.89 7.39 -4.67
N MET A 185 11.45 6.35 -5.36
CA MET A 185 11.99 6.00 -6.68
C MET A 185 10.93 5.32 -7.55
N MET A 186 10.77 5.80 -8.79
CA MET A 186 9.99 5.07 -9.79
C MET A 186 10.83 3.90 -10.32
N LEU A 187 10.30 2.68 -10.20
CA LEU A 187 10.99 1.47 -10.62
C LEU A 187 10.02 0.47 -11.27
N HIS A 188 10.16 0.29 -12.59
CA HIS A 188 9.45 -0.75 -13.33
C HIS A 188 10.30 -2.02 -13.42
N TRP A 189 9.77 -3.16 -13.00
CA TRP A 189 10.51 -4.44 -12.99
C TRP A 189 10.93 -4.92 -14.38
N ASN A 190 10.20 -4.53 -15.43
CA ASN A 190 10.42 -5.00 -16.80
C ASN A 190 11.28 -4.06 -17.66
N GLN A 191 11.95 -3.07 -17.06
CA GLN A 191 12.83 -2.15 -17.80
C GLN A 191 14.30 -2.50 -17.63
N ASN A 192 15.07 -2.45 -18.73
CA ASN A 192 16.51 -2.78 -18.76
C ASN A 192 17.40 -1.81 -17.97
N GLU A 193 16.83 -0.77 -17.36
CA GLU A 193 17.54 0.27 -16.58
C GLU A 193 17.99 -0.20 -15.19
N ILE A 194 17.62 -1.42 -14.77
CA ILE A 194 18.00 -2.02 -13.47
C ILE A 194 19.52 -2.21 -13.35
N SER A 195 20.25 -2.22 -14.47
CA SER A 195 21.72 -2.36 -14.50
C SER A 195 22.46 -1.30 -13.68
N ASN A 196 21.89 -0.12 -13.47
CA ASN A 196 22.51 0.96 -12.68
C ASN A 196 22.33 0.85 -11.16
N ILE A 197 21.36 0.06 -10.68
CA ILE A 197 21.01 -0.03 -9.26
C ILE A 197 21.34 -1.39 -8.61
N SER A 198 21.58 -2.42 -9.43
CA SER A 198 21.71 -3.82 -9.00
C SER A 198 22.82 -4.10 -7.96
N SER A 199 23.89 -3.31 -7.94
CA SER A 199 25.03 -3.47 -7.00
C SER A 199 25.03 -2.48 -5.84
N THR A 200 23.94 -1.73 -5.63
CA THR A 200 23.95 -0.59 -4.71
C THR A 200 23.29 -0.85 -3.35
N PHE A 201 22.44 -1.88 -3.24
CA PHE A 201 21.68 -2.17 -2.02
C PHE A 201 22.20 -3.43 -1.32
N ASP A 202 22.26 -3.38 0.01
CA ASP A 202 22.60 -4.52 0.86
C ASP A 202 21.40 -5.44 1.08
N LEU A 203 20.18 -4.86 1.13
CA LEU A 203 18.93 -5.55 1.41
C LEU A 203 17.83 -5.10 0.46
N ILE A 204 17.03 -6.07 0.00
CA ILE A 204 15.84 -5.86 -0.80
C ILE A 204 14.66 -6.44 -0.02
N VAL A 205 13.61 -5.65 0.16
CA VAL A 205 12.35 -6.08 0.78
C VAL A 205 11.18 -5.86 -0.17
N ALA A 206 10.15 -6.69 -0.07
CA ALA A 206 8.94 -6.61 -0.89
C ALA A 206 7.80 -7.40 -0.21
N SER A 207 6.56 -6.97 -0.37
CA SER A 207 5.37 -7.68 0.12
C SER A 207 4.29 -7.79 -0.98
N ASP A 208 3.63 -8.95 -1.12
CA ASP A 208 2.59 -9.29 -2.12
C ASP A 208 2.87 -8.81 -3.57
N CYS A 209 4.14 -8.77 -3.95
CA CYS A 209 4.61 -8.44 -5.29
C CYS A 209 4.45 -9.65 -6.22
N ARG A 210 3.34 -9.74 -6.95
CA ARG A 210 3.15 -10.84 -7.93
C ARG A 210 3.70 -10.47 -9.30
N PRO A 211 4.48 -11.36 -9.95
CA PRO A 211 4.96 -11.17 -11.31
C PRO A 211 3.86 -11.26 -12.36
#